data_AF-A0A3D0NB59-F1
#
_entry.id   AF-A0A3D0NB59-F1
#
_cell.length_a   1.000
_cell.length_b   1.000
_cell.length_c   1.000
_cell.angle_alpha   90.00
_cell.angle_beta   90.00
_cell.angle_gamma   90.00
#
_symmetry.space_group_name_H-M   'P 1'
#
loop_
_entity.id
_entity.type
_entity.pdbx_description
1 polymer ?
#
loop_
_entity_poly.entity_id
_entity_poly.type
_entity_poly.pdbx_seq_one_letter_code
_entity_poly.pdbx_strand_id
1 'polypeptide(L)'
;MGDRERMSADEPAEDRARCEEERSRLAEERTRLAEERTQASRDRSVLANERTFSAWLRTGMSALAVGIGAAELLRDTEERAVALVFGIILIALGGLLPVIGARRYISTARRIDDEEAGPTPRWVVEGTAAALFFAAILALVIVLMR
;
A
#
# COMPACT_ATOMS: atom_id res chain seq x y z
N MET A 1 -41.33 -36.40 48.03
CA MET A 1 -40.62 -37.49 47.33
C MET A 1 -40.58 -37.26 45.82
N GLY A 2 -41.61 -36.67 45.21
CA GLY A 2 -41.63 -36.32 43.77
C GLY A 2 -40.69 -35.18 43.31
N ASP A 3 -40.17 -34.33 44.20
CA ASP A 3 -39.22 -33.27 43.78
C ASP A 3 -37.84 -33.80 43.40
N ARG A 4 -37.35 -34.88 44.04
CA ARG A 4 -36.07 -35.50 43.62
C ARG A 4 -36.19 -36.25 42.30
N GLU A 5 -37.35 -36.84 42.02
CA GLU A 5 -37.62 -37.53 40.76
C GLU A 5 -37.81 -36.55 39.60
N ARG A 6 -38.37 -35.36 39.84
CA ARG A 6 -38.39 -34.26 38.86
C ARG A 6 -37.01 -33.66 38.64
N MET A 7 -36.25 -33.41 39.72
CA MET A 7 -34.89 -32.87 39.66
C MET A 7 -33.93 -33.78 38.89
N SER A 8 -34.03 -35.11 39.07
CA SER A 8 -33.23 -36.10 38.31
C SER A 8 -33.66 -36.24 36.83
N ALA A 9 -34.90 -35.90 36.49
CA ALA A 9 -35.41 -35.97 35.11
C ALA A 9 -35.13 -34.69 34.30
N ASP A 10 -35.04 -33.53 34.97
CA ASP A 10 -34.69 -32.24 34.35
C ASP A 10 -33.17 -32.02 34.20
N GLU A 11 -32.34 -32.61 35.08
CA GLU A 11 -30.86 -32.57 34.99
C GLU A 11 -30.30 -32.80 33.56
N PRO A 12 -30.70 -33.86 32.83
CA PRO A 12 -30.21 -34.10 31.47
C PRO A 12 -30.74 -33.11 30.42
N ALA A 13 -31.82 -32.38 30.69
CA ALA A 13 -32.35 -31.34 29.80
C ALA A 13 -31.64 -30.00 30.02
N GLU A 14 -31.38 -29.64 31.27
CA GLU A 14 -30.60 -28.45 31.65
C GLU A 14 -29.15 -28.53 31.15
N ASP A 15 -28.51 -29.70 31.24
CA ASP A 15 -27.16 -29.93 30.73
C ASP A 15 -27.08 -29.76 29.20
N ARG A 16 -28.10 -30.21 28.47
CA ARG A 16 -28.18 -30.04 27.01
C ARG A 16 -28.35 -28.56 26.64
N ALA A 17 -29.24 -27.85 27.32
CA ALA A 17 -29.46 -26.42 27.11
C ALA A 17 -28.18 -25.60 27.39
N ARG A 18 -27.47 -25.89 28.49
CA ARG A 18 -26.18 -25.27 28.81
C ARG A 18 -25.12 -25.54 27.72
N CYS A 19 -25.06 -26.78 27.22
CA CYS A 19 -24.12 -27.16 26.17
C CYS A 19 -24.44 -26.45 24.83
N GLU A 20 -25.71 -26.24 24.51
CA GLU A 20 -26.16 -25.48 23.34
C GLU A 20 -25.81 -23.99 23.43
N GLU A 21 -25.99 -23.37 24.61
CA GLU A 21 -25.59 -21.99 24.86
C GLU A 21 -24.07 -21.81 24.73
N GLU A 22 -23.28 -22.70 25.32
CA GLU A 22 -21.81 -22.67 25.22
C GLU A 22 -21.34 -22.82 23.77
N ARG A 23 -21.94 -23.75 23.01
CA ARG A 23 -21.65 -23.91 21.58
C ARG A 23 -21.97 -22.66 20.77
N SER A 24 -23.09 -22.01 21.08
CA SER A 24 -23.52 -20.77 20.40
C SER A 24 -22.55 -19.63 20.70
N ARG A 25 -22.17 -19.44 21.98
CA ARG A 25 -21.17 -18.46 22.40
C ARG A 25 -19.81 -18.69 21.73
N LEU A 26 -19.35 -19.94 21.68
CA LEU A 26 -18.09 -20.29 21.00
C LEU A 26 -18.17 -20.06 19.48
N ALA A 27 -19.34 -20.27 18.87
CA ALA A 27 -19.55 -19.99 17.45
C ALA A 27 -19.47 -18.48 17.16
N GLU A 28 -20.09 -17.64 17.99
CA GLU A 28 -19.98 -16.18 17.91
C GLU A 28 -18.54 -15.70 18.09
N GLU A 29 -17.84 -16.22 19.10
CA GLU A 29 -16.45 -15.87 19.35
C GLU A 29 -15.54 -16.26 18.17
N ARG A 30 -15.77 -17.43 17.56
CA ARG A 30 -15.04 -17.85 16.36
C ARG A 30 -15.29 -16.92 15.18
N THR A 31 -16.52 -16.47 14.98
CA THR A 31 -16.87 -15.52 13.93
C THR A 31 -16.16 -14.19 14.16
N ARG A 32 -16.23 -13.63 15.37
CA ARG A 32 -15.52 -12.39 15.72
C ARG A 32 -14.01 -12.49 15.49
N LEU A 33 -13.40 -13.58 15.95
CA LEU A 33 -11.95 -13.82 15.73
C LEU A 33 -11.61 -14.01 14.25
N ALA A 34 -12.52 -14.56 13.44
CA ALA A 34 -12.34 -14.68 12.00
C ALA A 34 -12.39 -13.30 11.30
N GLU A 35 -13.28 -12.42 11.74
CA GLU A 35 -13.38 -11.02 11.27
C GLU A 35 -12.11 -10.24 11.62
N GLU A 36 -11.65 -10.29 12.88
CA GLU A 36 -10.41 -9.65 13.34
C GLU A 36 -9.19 -10.11 12.54
N ARG A 37 -9.07 -11.42 12.26
CA ARG A 37 -7.98 -11.96 11.41
C ARG A 37 -8.06 -11.44 9.98
N THR A 38 -9.27 -11.30 9.45
CA THR A 38 -9.51 -10.78 8.10
C THR A 38 -9.10 -9.31 8.02
N GLN A 39 -9.50 -8.49 9.00
CA GLN A 39 -9.10 -7.08 9.09
C GLN A 39 -7.59 -6.93 9.23
N ALA A 40 -6.96 -7.66 10.15
CA ALA A 40 -5.50 -7.64 10.32
C ALA A 40 -4.74 -8.09 9.06
N SER A 41 -5.31 -9.00 8.25
CA SER A 41 -4.74 -9.40 6.96
C SER A 41 -4.81 -8.27 5.92
N ARG A 42 -5.92 -7.52 5.90
CA ARG A 42 -6.12 -6.35 5.03
C ARG A 42 -5.15 -5.23 5.38
N ASP A 43 -4.98 -4.89 6.66
CA ASP A 43 -4.05 -3.84 7.10
C ASP A 43 -2.61 -4.09 6.63
N ARG A 44 -2.15 -5.34 6.72
CA ARG A 44 -0.83 -5.73 6.22
C ARG A 44 -0.71 -5.53 4.71
N SER A 45 -1.77 -5.80 3.96
CA SER A 45 -1.81 -5.62 2.51
C SER A 45 -1.76 -4.13 2.13
N VAL A 46 -2.48 -3.27 2.86
CA VAL A 46 -2.45 -1.81 2.69
C VAL A 46 -1.04 -1.27 2.96
N LEU A 47 -0.45 -1.60 4.12
CA LEU A 47 0.89 -1.15 4.48
C LEU A 47 1.96 -1.64 3.48
N ALA A 48 1.80 -2.84 2.93
CA ALA A 48 2.67 -3.34 1.87
C ALA A 48 2.55 -2.52 0.58
N ASN A 49 1.34 -2.07 0.22
CA ASN A 49 1.12 -1.21 -0.94
C ASN A 49 1.78 0.16 -0.77
N GLU A 50 1.61 0.79 0.40
CA GLU A 50 2.24 2.08 0.74
C GLU A 50 3.78 2.00 0.71
N ARG A 51 4.37 0.95 1.30
CA ARG A 51 5.83 0.73 1.24
C ARG A 51 6.32 0.57 -0.20
N THR A 52 5.56 -0.12 -1.03
CA THR A 52 5.92 -0.30 -2.43
C THR A 52 5.87 1.04 -3.16
N PHE A 53 4.84 1.86 -2.94
CA PHE A 53 4.75 3.20 -3.50
C PHE A 53 5.92 4.10 -3.05
N SER A 54 6.26 4.10 -1.76
CA SER A 54 7.42 4.83 -1.23
C SER A 54 8.73 4.39 -1.88
N ALA A 55 8.88 3.10 -2.20
CA ALA A 55 10.03 2.59 -2.94
C ALA A 55 10.08 3.15 -4.37
N TRP A 56 8.96 3.22 -5.09
CA TRP A 56 8.88 3.85 -6.42
C TRP A 56 9.22 5.35 -6.38
N LEU A 57 8.74 6.06 -5.36
CA LEU A 57 9.10 7.47 -5.16
C LEU A 57 10.60 7.62 -4.95
N ARG A 58 11.19 6.80 -4.07
CA ARG A 58 12.62 6.86 -3.77
C ARG A 58 13.47 6.58 -5.00
N THR A 59 13.19 5.50 -5.73
CA THR A 59 13.95 5.17 -6.94
C THR A 59 13.80 6.26 -8.01
N GLY A 60 12.61 6.84 -8.14
CA GLY A 60 12.35 7.99 -9.00
C GLY A 60 13.20 9.22 -8.65
N MET A 61 13.17 9.63 -7.38
CA MET A 61 13.94 10.78 -6.88
C MET A 61 15.45 10.56 -7.01
N SER A 62 15.94 9.35 -6.71
CA SER A 62 17.36 9.01 -6.88
C SER A 62 17.78 9.07 -8.35
N ALA A 63 16.98 8.51 -9.26
CA ALA A 63 17.26 8.59 -10.70
C ALA A 63 17.25 10.04 -11.19
N LEU A 64 16.29 10.87 -10.73
CA LEU A 64 16.25 12.30 -11.02
C LEU A 64 17.53 13.02 -10.56
N ALA A 65 17.90 12.83 -9.29
CA ALA A 65 19.07 13.49 -8.72
C ALA A 65 20.37 13.11 -9.45
N VAL A 66 20.56 11.82 -9.71
CA VAL A 66 21.74 11.33 -10.44
C VAL A 66 21.71 11.81 -11.89
N GLY A 67 20.56 11.80 -12.56
CA GLY A 67 20.44 12.25 -13.94
C GLY A 67 20.77 13.73 -14.12
N ILE A 68 20.28 14.58 -13.21
CA ILE A 68 20.64 16.01 -13.17
C ILE A 68 22.13 16.19 -12.88
N GLY A 69 22.65 15.49 -11.87
CA GLY A 69 24.07 15.56 -11.50
C GLY A 69 25.00 15.11 -12.63
N ALA A 70 24.65 14.03 -13.35
CA ALA A 70 25.43 13.53 -14.47
C ALA A 70 25.44 14.51 -15.65
N ALA A 71 24.30 15.14 -15.95
CA ALA A 71 24.20 16.14 -17.02
C ALA A 71 25.02 17.40 -16.70
N GLU A 72 25.09 17.82 -15.42
CA GLU A 72 25.85 19.00 -15.01
C GLU A 72 27.35 18.74 -14.83
N LEU A 73 27.73 17.59 -14.26
CA LEU A 73 29.11 17.31 -13.87
C LEU A 73 30.06 17.13 -15.07
N LEU A 74 29.57 16.55 -16.18
CA LEU A 74 30.37 16.28 -17.38
C LEU A 74 30.16 17.31 -18.50
N ARG A 75 29.62 18.49 -18.15
CA ARG A 75 29.25 19.51 -19.13
C ARG A 75 30.45 20.04 -19.94
N ASP A 76 31.62 20.16 -19.32
CA ASP A 76 32.82 20.79 -19.88
C ASP A 76 33.83 19.74 -20.43
N THR A 77 33.42 18.47 -20.51
CA THR A 77 34.26 17.34 -20.93
C THR A 77 34.00 16.95 -22.38
N GLU A 78 34.98 16.37 -23.07
CA GLU A 78 34.83 15.85 -24.45
C GLU A 78 33.70 14.80 -24.58
N GLU A 79 33.37 14.10 -23.49
CA GLU A 79 32.34 13.06 -23.42
C GLU A 79 30.91 13.60 -23.16
N ARG A 80 30.70 14.92 -23.26
CA ARG A 80 29.42 15.61 -22.97
C ARG A 80 28.20 14.89 -23.54
N ALA A 81 28.26 14.41 -24.78
CA ALA A 81 27.13 13.78 -25.45
C ALA A 81 26.65 12.51 -24.72
N VAL A 82 27.59 11.69 -24.23
CA VAL A 82 27.27 10.44 -23.52
C VAL A 82 26.63 10.76 -22.17
N ALA A 83 27.21 11.70 -21.42
CA ALA A 83 26.68 12.13 -20.13
C ALA A 83 25.29 12.77 -20.26
N LEU A 84 25.07 13.57 -21.30
CA LEU A 84 23.77 14.18 -21.58
C LEU A 84 22.70 13.13 -21.87
N VAL A 85 22.99 12.17 -22.75
CA VAL A 85 22.05 11.10 -23.09
C VAL A 85 21.73 10.26 -21.85
N PHE A 86 22.76 9.90 -21.07
CA PHE A 86 22.57 9.15 -19.83
C PHE A 86 21.75 9.94 -18.80
N GLY A 87 22.04 11.23 -18.62
CA GLY A 87 21.31 12.13 -17.74
C GLY A 87 19.84 12.26 -18.15
N ILE A 88 19.56 12.46 -19.44
CA ILE A 88 18.20 12.54 -19.98
C ILE A 88 17.42 11.24 -19.69
N ILE A 89 18.03 10.08 -19.91
CA ILE A 89 17.39 8.78 -19.62
C ILE A 89 17.06 8.67 -18.14
N LEU A 90 17.99 9.01 -17.26
CA LEU A 90 17.78 8.95 -15.81
C LEU A 90 16.72 9.95 -15.32
N ILE A 91 16.71 11.18 -15.85
CA ILE A 91 15.68 12.18 -15.52
C ILE A 91 14.31 11.70 -15.99
N ALA A 92 14.21 11.17 -17.21
CA ALA A 92 12.98 10.62 -17.74
C ALA A 92 12.47 9.46 -16.88
N LEU A 93 13.34 8.49 -16.55
CA LEU A 93 13.02 7.40 -15.63
C LEU A 93 12.56 7.93 -14.27
N GLY A 94 13.27 8.90 -13.72
CA GLY A 94 12.95 9.45 -12.42
C GLY A 94 11.60 10.18 -12.35
N GLY A 95 11.13 10.73 -13.47
CA GLY A 95 9.76 11.21 -13.62
C GLY A 95 8.72 10.11 -13.85
N LEU A 96 9.05 9.07 -14.62
CA LEU A 96 8.12 7.98 -14.96
C LEU A 96 7.86 7.02 -13.79
N LEU A 97 8.89 6.67 -13.00
CA LEU A 97 8.80 5.68 -11.92
C LEU A 97 7.73 6.05 -10.87
N PRO A 98 7.66 7.29 -10.34
CA PRO A 98 6.57 7.73 -9.46
C PRO A 98 5.18 7.57 -10.07
N VAL A 99 5.02 7.85 -11.36
CA VAL A 99 3.74 7.77 -12.06
C VAL A 99 3.29 6.32 -12.21
N ILE A 100 4.20 5.41 -12.56
CA ILE A 100 3.94 3.96 -12.60
C ILE A 100 3.57 3.47 -11.19
N GLY A 101 4.33 3.90 -10.18
CA GLY A 101 4.08 3.59 -8.77
C GLY A 101 2.69 4.04 -8.31
N ALA A 102 2.27 5.26 -8.66
CA ALA A 102 0.96 5.80 -8.33
C ALA A 102 -0.18 5.02 -8.99
N ARG A 103 -0.07 4.73 -10.30
CA ARG A 103 -1.06 3.91 -11.01
C ARG A 103 -1.20 2.52 -10.39
N ARG A 104 -0.06 1.90 -10.03
CA ARG A 104 -0.03 0.61 -9.34
C ARG A 104 -0.70 0.70 -7.97
N TYR A 105 -0.35 1.72 -7.18
CA TYR A 105 -0.92 1.96 -5.86
C TYR A 105 -2.44 2.05 -5.92
N ILE A 106 -2.97 2.86 -6.83
CA ILE A 106 -4.42 3.08 -6.98
C ILE A 106 -5.12 1.80 -7.46
N SER A 107 -4.53 1.09 -8.42
CA SER A 107 -5.08 -0.18 -8.92
C SER A 107 -5.16 -1.23 -7.79
N THR A 108 -4.11 -1.37 -6.98
CA THR A 108 -4.11 -2.27 -5.82
C THR A 108 -5.06 -1.79 -4.73
N ALA A 109 -5.10 -0.49 -4.44
CA ALA A 109 -5.98 0.06 -3.41
C ALA A 109 -7.47 -0.15 -3.75
N ARG A 110 -7.86 -0.03 -5.03
CA ARG A 110 -9.22 -0.35 -5.50
C ARG A 110 -9.59 -1.82 -5.38
N ARG A 111 -8.61 -2.73 -5.37
CA ARG A 111 -8.88 -4.17 -5.20
C ARG A 111 -9.06 -4.58 -3.74
N ILE A 112 -8.66 -3.70 -2.81
CA ILE A 112 -8.75 -3.91 -1.36
C ILE A 112 -10.04 -3.26 -0.81
N ASP A 113 -10.95 -2.76 -1.68
CA ASP A 113 -12.24 -2.11 -1.37
C ASP A 113 -12.92 -2.67 -0.09
N ASP A 114 -12.84 -1.89 0.99
CA ASP A 114 -13.84 -1.75 2.05
C ASP A 114 -13.55 -0.41 2.76
N GLU A 115 -14.58 0.19 3.36
CA GLU A 115 -14.76 1.60 3.79
C GLU A 115 -13.66 2.22 4.70
N GLU A 116 -12.66 1.44 5.09
CA GLU A 116 -11.49 1.85 5.89
C GLU A 116 -10.18 1.88 5.06
N ALA A 117 -10.29 2.05 3.74
CA ALA A 117 -9.22 1.94 2.76
C ALA A 117 -8.06 2.95 2.95
N GLY A 118 -7.13 2.65 3.85
CA GLY A 118 -5.77 3.19 3.95
C GLY A 118 -5.65 4.70 4.25
N PRO A 119 -4.77 5.11 5.19
CA PRO A 119 -4.68 6.52 5.63
C PRO A 119 -4.24 7.49 4.52
N THR A 120 -3.63 7.03 3.42
CA THR A 120 -3.14 7.91 2.36
C THR A 120 -4.19 8.15 1.26
N PRO A 121 -4.74 9.37 1.15
CA PRO A 121 -5.77 9.65 0.16
C PRO A 121 -5.17 9.72 -1.25
N ARG A 122 -5.95 9.27 -2.24
CA ARG A 122 -5.50 9.12 -3.65
C ARG A 122 -4.90 10.40 -4.24
N TRP A 123 -5.43 11.56 -3.87
CA TRP A 123 -4.93 12.87 -4.35
C TRP A 123 -3.51 13.17 -3.87
N VAL A 124 -3.07 12.67 -2.70
CA VAL A 124 -1.68 12.82 -2.22
C VAL A 124 -0.73 11.99 -3.08
N VAL A 125 -1.12 10.75 -3.38
CA VAL A 125 -0.34 9.83 -4.22
C VAL A 125 -0.21 10.36 -5.65
N GLU A 126 -1.33 10.81 -6.24
CA GLU A 126 -1.33 11.41 -7.57
C GLU A 126 -0.59 12.75 -7.58
N GLY A 127 -0.80 13.60 -6.58
CA GLY A 127 -0.14 14.90 -6.46
C GLY A 127 1.38 14.79 -6.32
N THR A 128 1.88 13.86 -5.49
CA THR A 128 3.33 13.61 -5.36
C THR A 128 3.95 13.05 -6.64
N ALA A 129 3.29 12.10 -7.31
CA ALA A 129 3.76 11.59 -8.59
C ALA A 129 3.74 12.66 -9.69
N ALA A 130 2.70 13.48 -9.76
CA ALA A 130 2.59 14.58 -10.70
C ALA A 130 3.68 15.63 -10.45
N ALA A 131 3.91 16.01 -9.20
CA ALA A 131 4.97 16.97 -8.84
C ALA A 131 6.35 16.50 -9.29
N LEU A 132 6.71 15.23 -9.05
CA LEU A 132 7.99 14.67 -9.51
C LEU A 132 8.06 14.57 -11.04
N PHE A 133 6.96 14.24 -11.71
CA PHE A 133 6.90 14.22 -13.17
C PHE A 133 7.10 15.61 -13.78
N PHE A 134 6.45 16.65 -13.23
CA PHE A 134 6.66 18.03 -13.66
C PHE A 134 8.08 18.51 -13.37
N ALA A 135 8.64 18.16 -12.21
CA ALA A 135 10.03 18.46 -11.89
C ALA A 135 10.99 17.80 -12.90
N ALA A 136 10.72 16.56 -13.32
CA ALA A 136 11.49 15.87 -14.36
C ALA A 136 11.39 16.58 -15.72
N ILE A 137 10.19 16.99 -16.13
CA ILE A 137 9.99 17.77 -17.37
C ILE A 137 10.76 19.08 -17.30
N LEU A 138 10.63 19.82 -16.20
CA LEU A 138 11.34 21.09 -16.02
C LEU A 138 12.86 20.88 -16.10
N ALA A 139 13.38 19.85 -15.45
CA ALA A 139 14.80 19.49 -15.53
C ALA A 139 15.22 19.15 -16.97
N LEU A 140 14.43 18.38 -17.72
CA LEU A 140 14.70 18.08 -19.13
C LEU A 140 14.72 19.34 -19.99
N VAL A 141 13.74 20.24 -19.82
CA VAL A 141 13.68 21.51 -20.56
C VAL A 141 14.90 22.36 -20.25
N ILE A 142 15.30 22.46 -18.98
CA ILE A 142 16.49 23.19 -18.55
C ILE A 142 17.76 22.61 -19.17
N VAL A 143 17.89 21.28 -19.21
CA VAL A 143 19.04 20.58 -19.79
C VAL A 143 19.07 20.71 -21.32
N LEU A 144 17.93 20.73 -21.99
CA LEU A 144 17.84 20.85 -23.45
C LEU A 144 17.98 22.28 -23.97
N MET A 145 17.53 23.27 -23.19
CA MET A 145 17.67 24.69 -23.53
C MET A 145 19.08 25.23 -23.25
N ARG A 146 19.95 24.43 -22.65
CA ARG A 146 21.33 24.78 -22.30
C ARG A 146 22.34 24.12 -23.22
#